data_AF-A0A939FGJ4-F1
#
_entry.id   AF-A0A939FGJ4-F1
#
_cell.length_a   1.000
_cell.length_b   1.000
_cell.length_c   1.000
_cell.angle_alpha   90.00
_cell.angle_beta   90.00
_cell.angle_gamma   90.00
#
_symmetry.space_group_name_H-M   'P 1'
#
loop_
_entity.id
_entity.type
_entity.pdbx_description
1 polymer ?
#
loop_
_entity_poly.entity_id
_entity_poly.type
_entity_poly.pdbx_seq_one_letter_code
_entity_poly.pdbx_strand_id
1 'polypeptide(L)'
;AYVNSLSAADLAKVKLYLNFDMIASPNYAQFVYDGDDSDQVGAGPGPEGSAQLERQITDYLDSRRIPHEGTDFTGRSDYGPFIEVGIPSGGT
;
A
#
# COMPACT_ATOMS: atom_id res chain seq x y z
N ALA A 1 -7.30 2.73 -18.94
CA ALA A 1 -7.16 2.62 -17.47
C ALA A 1 -6.82 4.00 -16.90
N TYR A 2 -7.17 4.28 -15.64
CA TYR A 2 -7.13 5.62 -15.02
C TYR A 2 -5.74 6.28 -15.06
N VAL A 3 -4.70 5.64 -14.50
CA VAL A 3 -3.32 6.19 -14.47
C VAL A 3 -2.83 6.57 -15.87
N ASN A 4 -3.03 5.68 -16.86
CA ASN A 4 -2.64 5.92 -18.25
C ASN A 4 -3.42 7.05 -18.96
N SER A 5 -4.53 7.50 -18.38
CA SER A 5 -5.34 8.61 -18.94
C SER A 5 -4.93 9.98 -18.40
N LEU A 6 -4.12 10.02 -17.33
CA LEU A 6 -3.71 11.26 -16.69
C LEU A 6 -2.53 11.90 -17.42
N SER A 7 -2.55 13.23 -17.51
CA SER A 7 -1.38 13.99 -17.90
C SER A 7 -0.31 13.93 -16.81
N ALA A 8 0.95 14.21 -17.14
CA ALA A 8 2.01 14.33 -16.13
C ALA A 8 1.69 15.37 -15.04
N ALA A 9 1.01 16.46 -15.41
CA ALA A 9 0.58 17.50 -14.47
C ALA A 9 -0.53 17.01 -13.52
N ASP A 10 -1.37 16.08 -13.96
CA ASP A 10 -2.41 15.48 -13.11
C ASP A 10 -1.85 14.37 -12.23
N LEU A 11 -0.92 13.55 -12.74
CA LEU A 11 -0.19 12.57 -11.92
C LEU A 11 0.56 13.24 -10.78
N ALA A 12 1.21 14.39 -11.02
CA ALA A 12 1.92 15.14 -9.99
C ALA A 12 1.01 15.68 -8.85
N LYS A 13 -0.31 15.72 -9.06
CA LYS A 13 -1.29 16.11 -8.04
C LYS A 13 -1.65 14.93 -7.13
N VAL A 14 -1.48 13.69 -7.58
CA VAL A 14 -1.72 12.49 -6.76
C VAL A 14 -0.55 12.32 -5.80
N LYS A 15 -0.80 12.57 -4.51
CA LYS A 15 0.26 12.54 -3.48
C LYS A 15 0.48 11.17 -2.87
N LEU A 16 -0.57 10.35 -2.86
CA LEU A 16 -0.56 8.98 -2.38
C LEU A 16 -1.78 8.25 -2.95
N TYR A 17 -1.72 6.92 -2.93
CA TYR A 17 -2.82 6.04 -3.26
C TYR A 17 -3.02 5.01 -2.15
N LEU A 18 -4.26 4.82 -1.69
CA LEU A 18 -4.59 3.78 -0.71
C LEU A 18 -5.49 2.76 -1.38
N ASN A 19 -5.08 1.50 -1.31
CA ASN A 19 -5.80 0.37 -1.84
C ASN A 19 -6.43 -0.44 -0.71
N PHE A 20 -7.69 -0.82 -0.87
CA PHE A 20 -8.41 -1.64 0.10
C PHE A 20 -9.13 -2.74 -0.66
N ASP A 21 -8.53 -3.93 -0.70
CA ASP A 21 -9.01 -5.04 -1.50
C ASP A 21 -9.05 -6.33 -0.68
N MET A 22 -10.22 -6.97 -0.65
CA MET A 22 -10.52 -8.14 0.20
C MET A 22 -10.45 -7.91 1.74
N ILE A 23 -10.78 -6.72 2.21
CA ILE A 23 -10.74 -6.31 3.64
C ILE A 23 -11.79 -6.95 4.57
N ALA A 24 -12.52 -7.97 4.11
CA ALA A 24 -13.67 -8.54 4.85
C ALA A 24 -13.78 -10.07 4.69
N SER A 25 -12.65 -10.76 4.59
CA SER A 25 -12.62 -12.22 4.52
C SER A 25 -13.29 -12.87 5.75
N PRO A 26 -14.11 -13.93 5.60
CA PRO A 26 -14.81 -14.55 6.74
C PRO A 26 -13.90 -15.17 7.80
N ASN A 27 -12.69 -15.57 7.41
CA ASN A 27 -11.61 -16.00 8.31
C ASN A 27 -10.42 -15.06 8.07
N TYR A 28 -10.42 -13.92 8.77
CA TYR A 28 -9.52 -12.81 8.45
C TYR A 28 -8.21 -12.87 9.24
N ALA A 29 -7.19 -12.27 8.64
CA ALA A 29 -6.07 -11.63 9.32
C ALA A 29 -5.97 -10.19 8.79
N GLN A 30 -5.29 -9.30 9.52
CA GLN A 30 -5.01 -7.95 9.04
C GLN A 30 -3.64 -7.95 8.37
N PHE A 31 -3.63 -7.83 7.04
CA PHE A 31 -2.41 -7.60 6.29
C PHE A 31 -2.32 -6.13 5.93
N VAL A 32 -1.12 -5.56 6.08
CA VAL A 32 -0.81 -4.19 5.69
C VAL A 32 0.29 -4.25 4.65
N TYR A 33 0.18 -3.48 3.56
CA TYR A 33 1.25 -3.48 2.57
C TYR A 33 2.58 -3.03 3.19
N ASP A 34 3.62 -3.85 3.04
CA ASP A 34 4.96 -3.57 3.55
C ASP A 34 5.63 -2.49 2.67
N GLY A 35 5.58 -1.27 3.18
CA GLY A 35 6.02 -0.06 2.50
C GLY A 35 7.51 0.18 2.66
N ASP A 36 8.12 -0.32 3.74
CA ASP A 36 9.53 -0.18 4.04
C ASP A 36 10.37 -1.44 3.81
N ASP A 37 9.74 -2.53 3.36
CA ASP A 37 10.35 -3.85 3.16
C ASP A 37 10.97 -4.36 4.48
N SER A 38 10.33 -4.07 5.63
CA SER A 38 10.86 -4.47 6.94
C SER A 38 10.79 -5.97 7.20
N ASP A 39 9.92 -6.70 6.51
CA ASP A 39 9.85 -8.15 6.55
C ASP A 39 10.99 -8.84 5.77
N GLN A 40 11.63 -8.11 4.85
CA GLN A 40 12.71 -8.56 3.96
C GLN A 40 12.35 -9.83 3.18
N VAL A 41 11.09 -9.96 2.75
CA VAL A 41 10.62 -11.06 1.89
C VAL A 41 9.95 -10.56 0.62
N GLY A 42 10.13 -11.33 -0.46
CA GLY A 42 9.43 -11.09 -1.72
C GLY A 42 9.82 -9.78 -2.43
N ALA A 43 8.86 -8.87 -2.64
CA ALA A 43 9.10 -7.63 -3.38
C ALA A 43 9.73 -6.57 -2.47
N GLY A 44 10.69 -5.79 -2.99
CA GLY A 44 11.32 -4.71 -2.24
C GLY A 44 10.37 -3.54 -1.92
N PRO A 45 10.89 -2.45 -1.34
CA PRO A 45 10.08 -1.40 -0.74
C PRO A 45 9.22 -0.68 -1.79
N GLY A 46 8.08 -0.15 -1.32
CA GLY A 46 7.24 0.74 -2.12
C GLY A 46 7.93 2.08 -2.45
N PRO A 47 7.31 2.92 -3.30
CA PRO A 47 7.84 4.26 -3.57
C PRO A 47 7.96 5.12 -2.31
N GLU A 48 8.83 6.14 -2.35
CA GLU A 48 9.04 7.05 -1.22
C GLU A 48 7.72 7.64 -0.69
N GLY A 49 7.42 7.36 0.58
CA GLY A 49 6.13 7.66 1.21
C GLY A 49 5.35 6.42 1.65
N SER A 50 5.58 5.26 1.02
CA SER A 50 4.89 4.01 1.34
C SER A 50 5.16 3.52 2.77
N ALA A 51 6.42 3.58 3.23
CA ALA A 51 6.80 3.29 4.61
C ALA A 51 5.98 4.08 5.64
N GLN A 52 5.72 5.36 5.37
CA GLN A 52 4.94 6.21 6.26
C GLN A 52 3.46 5.82 6.26
N LEU A 53 2.92 5.39 5.11
CA LEU A 53 1.54 4.91 4.99
C LEU A 53 1.34 3.61 5.78
N GLU A 54 2.24 2.65 5.61
CA GLU A 54 2.26 1.41 6.39
C GLU A 54 2.26 1.72 7.88
N ARG A 55 3.24 2.52 8.32
CA ARG A 55 3.38 2.88 9.73
C ARG A 55 2.12 3.53 10.31
N GLN A 56 1.45 4.39 9.56
CA GLN A 56 0.20 5.02 10.03
C GLN A 56 -0.92 4.00 10.24
N ILE A 57 -0.98 2.96 9.41
CA ILE A 57 -1.99 1.89 9.51
C ILE A 57 -1.63 0.95 10.67
N THR A 58 -0.36 0.53 10.78
CA THR A 58 0.10 -0.36 11.86
C THR A 58 -0.02 0.32 13.22
N ASP A 59 0.40 1.58 13.35
CA ASP A 59 0.21 2.38 14.57
C ASP A 59 -1.29 2.45 14.97
N TYR A 60 -2.19 2.59 14.00
CA TYR A 60 -3.64 2.56 14.24
C TYR A 60 -4.10 1.19 14.75
N LEU A 61 -3.71 0.09 14.11
CA LEU A 61 -4.08 -1.27 14.51
C LEU A 61 -3.53 -1.62 15.90
N ASP A 62 -2.28 -1.24 16.19
CA ASP A 62 -1.63 -1.39 17.49
C ASP A 62 -2.37 -0.63 18.59
N SER A 63 -2.80 0.61 18.32
CA SER A 63 -3.60 1.39 19.28
C SER A 63 -4.91 0.70 19.67
N ARG A 64 -5.41 -0.17 18.79
CA ARG A 64 -6.64 -0.96 18.97
C ARG A 64 -6.36 -2.37 19.48
N ARG A 65 -5.08 -2.75 19.65
CA ARG A 65 -4.62 -4.10 20.00
C ARG A 65 -5.08 -5.16 18.99
N ILE A 66 -5.10 -4.80 17.71
CA ILE A 66 -5.45 -5.70 16.62
C ILE A 66 -4.14 -6.23 16.02
N PRO A 67 -3.85 -7.54 16.08
CA PRO A 67 -2.67 -8.11 15.43
C PRO A 67 -2.69 -7.88 13.92
N HIS A 68 -1.52 -7.63 13.36
CA HIS A 68 -1.34 -7.43 11.92
C HIS A 68 -0.02 -8.05 11.43
N GLU A 69 0.08 -8.27 10.13
CA GLU A 69 1.27 -8.76 9.42
C GLU A 69 1.52 -7.93 8.16
N GLY A 70 2.76 -7.93 7.67
CA GLY A 70 3.13 -7.31 6.40
C GLY A 70 2.68 -8.13 5.18
N THR A 71 2.51 -7.48 4.03
CA THR A 71 2.34 -8.16 2.74
C THR A 71 2.94 -7.35 1.60
N ASP A 72 3.63 -8.01 0.68
CA ASP A 72 4.36 -7.31 -0.39
C ASP A 72 3.46 -6.69 -1.45
N PHE A 73 4.00 -5.69 -2.15
CA PHE A 73 3.45 -5.17 -3.39
C PHE A 73 3.66 -6.12 -4.58
N THR A 74 2.91 -7.22 -4.62
CA THR A 74 2.96 -8.22 -5.72
C THR A 74 2.50 -7.74 -7.10
N GLY A 75 1.89 -6.54 -7.18
CA GLY A 75 1.37 -5.95 -8.42
C GLY A 75 0.00 -6.52 -8.85
N ARG A 76 -0.67 -7.29 -7.98
CA ARG A 76 -1.93 -7.98 -8.30
C ARG A 76 -3.20 -7.23 -7.91
N SER A 77 -3.10 -6.00 -7.44
CA SER A 77 -4.24 -5.13 -7.12
C SER A 77 -4.00 -3.72 -7.68
N ASP A 78 -4.95 -2.81 -7.46
CA ASP A 78 -5.02 -1.52 -8.17
C ASP A 78 -3.90 -0.52 -7.78
N TYR A 79 -3.12 -0.80 -6.74
CA TYR A 79 -1.92 -0.03 -6.42
C TYR A 79 -0.81 -0.18 -7.47
N GLY A 80 -0.79 -1.28 -8.24
CA GLY A 80 0.30 -1.62 -9.15
C GLY A 80 0.63 -0.48 -10.13
N PRO A 81 -0.34 0.02 -10.91
CA PRO A 81 -0.13 1.14 -11.82
C PRO A 81 0.33 2.45 -11.15
N PHE A 82 0.01 2.67 -9.86
CA PHE A 82 0.47 3.86 -9.13
C PHE A 82 1.93 3.71 -8.69
N ILE A 83 2.32 2.53 -8.21
CA ILE A 83 3.71 2.22 -7.85
C ILE A 83 4.62 2.29 -9.07
N GLU A 84 4.18 1.78 -10.22
CA GLU A 84 4.94 1.83 -11.49
C GLU A 84 5.32 3.25 -11.93
N VAL A 85 4.53 4.26 -11.54
CA VAL A 85 4.80 5.67 -11.83
C VAL A 85 5.34 6.45 -10.62
N GLY A 86 5.77 5.74 -9.57
CA GLY A 86 6.42 6.31 -8.39
C GLY A 86 5.48 7.01 -7.41
N ILE A 87 4.17 6.79 -7.49
CA ILE A 87 3.22 7.33 -6.50
C ILE A 87 3.24 6.42 -5.27
N PRO A 88 3.53 6.95 -4.06
CA PRO A 88 3.52 6.14 -2.85
C PRO A 88 2.14 5.54 -2.64
N SER A 89 2.15 4.24 -2.40
CA SER A 89 0.94 3.45 -2.24
C SER A 89 0.98 2.67 -0.93
N GLY A 90 -0.18 2.38 -0.37
CA GLY A 90 -0.34 1.63 0.87
C GLY A 90 -1.77 1.12 1.03
N GLY A 91 -2.10 0.59 2.20
CA GLY A 91 -3.43 0.03 2.47
C GLY A 91 -3.37 -1.41 2.98
N THR A 92 -4.47 -2.15 2.77
CA THR A 92 -4.72 -3.50 3.32
C THR A 92 -5.44 -4.40 2.33
#